data_AF-A0A964ITD3-F1
#
_entry.id   AF-A0A964ITD3-F1
#
_cell.length_a   1.000
_cell.length_b   1.000
_cell.length_c   1.000
_cell.angle_alpha   90.00
_cell.angle_beta   90.00
_cell.angle_gamma   90.00
#
_symmetry.space_group_name_H-M   'P 1'
#
loop_
_entity.id
_entity.type
_entity.pdbx_description
1 polymer ?
#
loop_
_entity_poly.entity_id
_entity_poly.type
_entity_poly.pdbx_seq_one_letter_code
_entity_poly.pdbx_strand_id
1 'polypeptide(L)'
;MNRAIMIFGAAAALTMLGTSGAWAAADCGVKPIAPVIAGEGAKLTGKEMELIAVNFDEFQTKFIDFSDCINKEFNEATAKFKEIIAAYQEKNKKK
;
A
#
# COMPACT_ATOMS: atom_id res chain seq x y z
N MET A 1 -40.81 -3.10 4.78
CA MET A 1 -39.92 -3.51 3.66
C MET A 1 -39.33 -2.25 3.06
N ASN A 2 -38.00 -2.06 3.12
CA ASN A 2 -37.27 -1.15 2.23
C ASN A 2 -35.77 -1.45 2.36
N ARG A 3 -35.37 -2.60 1.80
CA ARG A 3 -33.97 -3.07 1.72
C ARG A 3 -33.15 -2.37 0.62
N ALA A 4 -33.69 -1.35 -0.04
CA ALA A 4 -33.10 -0.77 -1.25
C ALA A 4 -32.03 0.30 -1.01
N ILE A 5 -31.88 0.85 0.21
CA ILE A 5 -30.98 2.00 0.46
C ILE A 5 -29.56 1.57 0.88
N MET A 6 -29.32 0.30 1.23
CA MET A 6 -28.01 -0.13 1.75
C MET A 6 -26.94 -0.43 0.67
N ILE A 7 -27.29 -0.48 -0.62
CA ILE A 7 -26.36 -0.94 -1.66
C ILE A 7 -25.53 0.20 -2.25
N PHE A 8 -26.03 1.43 -2.26
CA PHE A 8 -25.31 2.57 -2.86
C PHE A 8 -24.21 3.17 -1.97
N GLY A 9 -24.26 2.95 -0.64
CA GLY A 9 -23.23 3.46 0.27
C GLY A 9 -21.91 2.67 0.21
N ALA A 10 -21.98 1.35 0.00
CA ALA A 10 -20.79 0.50 -0.02
C ALA A 10 -19.94 0.71 -1.28
N ALA A 11 -20.57 1.01 -2.42
CA ALA A 11 -19.86 1.23 -3.68
C ALA A 11 -18.97 2.48 -3.66
N ALA A 12 -19.41 3.56 -3.02
CA ALA A 12 -18.61 4.79 -2.90
C ALA A 12 -17.39 4.62 -1.97
N ALA A 13 -17.56 3.85 -0.89
CA ALA A 13 -16.45 3.47 0.00
C ALA A 13 -15.39 2.62 -0.72
N LEU A 14 -15.84 1.67 -1.55
CA LEU A 14 -14.95 0.79 -2.33
C LEU A 14 -14.22 1.53 -3.46
N THR A 15 -14.87 2.48 -4.14
CA THR A 15 -14.19 3.30 -5.16
C THR A 15 -13.21 4.30 -4.55
N MET A 16 -13.50 4.87 -3.37
CA MET A 16 -12.54 5.71 -2.64
C MET A 16 -11.30 4.93 -2.17
N LEU A 17 -11.46 3.68 -1.75
CA LEU A 17 -10.33 2.81 -1.39
C LEU A 17 -9.50 2.41 -2.62
N GLY A 18 -10.17 2.17 -3.76
CA GLY A 18 -9.53 1.83 -5.03
C GLY A 18 -8.70 2.97 -5.63
N THR A 19 -9.12 4.22 -5.43
CA THR A 19 -8.31 5.37 -5.81
C THR A 19 -7.22 5.66 -4.78
N SER A 20 -7.49 5.66 -3.47
CA SER A 20 -6.51 6.04 -2.44
C SER A 20 -5.23 5.19 -2.43
N GLY A 21 -5.29 3.94 -2.89
CA GLY A 21 -4.10 3.09 -3.04
C GLY A 21 -3.07 3.62 -4.04
N ALA A 22 -3.51 4.39 -5.04
CA ALA A 22 -2.62 5.04 -6.00
C ALA A 22 -1.96 6.32 -5.45
N TRP A 23 -2.46 6.86 -4.32
CA TRP A 23 -2.07 8.18 -3.81
C TRP A 23 -0.97 7.98 -2.76
N ALA A 24 -1.07 6.92 -1.95
CA ALA A 24 0.01 6.51 -1.04
C ALA A 24 1.33 6.21 -1.77
N ALA A 25 1.26 5.66 -3.00
CA ALA A 25 2.45 5.41 -3.81
C ALA A 25 3.09 6.68 -4.40
N ALA A 26 2.36 7.81 -4.48
CA ALA A 26 2.91 9.03 -5.06
C ALA A 26 3.91 9.72 -4.11
N ASP A 27 3.62 9.74 -2.81
CA ASP A 27 4.47 10.40 -1.82
C ASP A 27 5.58 9.47 -1.28
N CYS A 28 5.37 8.16 -1.29
CA CYS A 28 6.35 7.16 -0.85
C CYS A 28 7.38 6.76 -1.93
N GLY A 29 7.26 7.31 -3.14
CA GLY A 29 8.15 7.03 -4.26
C GLY A 29 7.83 5.74 -5.01
N VAL A 30 8.75 5.30 -5.87
CA VAL A 30 8.53 4.13 -6.73
C VAL A 30 8.88 2.85 -5.96
N LYS A 31 8.02 1.83 -6.06
CA LYS A 31 8.32 0.49 -5.54
C LYS A 31 9.70 0.03 -6.04
N PRO A 32 10.63 -0.34 -5.14
CA PRO A 32 11.95 -0.83 -5.54
C PRO A 32 11.83 -2.05 -6.45
N ILE A 33 12.71 -2.12 -7.45
CA ILE A 33 12.78 -3.24 -8.39
C ILE A 33 13.71 -4.30 -7.79
N ALA A 34 13.21 -5.53 -7.69
CA ALA A 34 14.02 -6.64 -7.21
C ALA A 34 15.24 -6.84 -8.14
N PRO A 35 16.46 -6.98 -7.60
CA PRO A 35 17.62 -7.25 -8.42
C PRO A 35 17.45 -8.60 -9.12
N VAL A 36 17.94 -8.67 -10.37
CA VAL A 36 17.93 -9.92 -11.13
C VAL A 36 19.01 -10.84 -10.56
N ILE A 37 18.59 -11.97 -9.99
CA ILE A 37 19.51 -13.01 -9.52
C ILE A 37 19.61 -14.04 -10.65
N ALA A 38 20.81 -14.18 -11.24
CA ALA A 38 21.06 -15.19 -12.26
C ALA A 38 20.80 -16.59 -11.67
N GLY A 39 20.00 -17.42 -12.35
CA GLY A 39 19.43 -18.67 -11.83
C GLY A 39 20.42 -19.82 -11.55
N GLU A 40 21.72 -19.61 -11.72
CA GLU A 40 22.76 -20.63 -11.49
C GLU A 40 23.84 -20.08 -10.55
N GLY A 41 23.52 -20.00 -9.25
CA GLY A 41 24.45 -19.51 -8.23
C GLY A 41 25.79 -20.27 -8.16
N ALA A 42 25.82 -21.52 -8.63
CA ALA A 42 27.03 -22.34 -8.71
C ALA A 42 28.04 -21.89 -9.79
N LYS A 43 27.63 -21.03 -10.74
CA LYS A 43 28.49 -20.51 -11.82
C LYS A 43 28.96 -19.08 -11.58
N LEU A 44 28.53 -18.45 -10.48
CA LEU A 44 28.90 -17.08 -10.14
C LEU A 44 30.26 -17.07 -9.44
N THR A 45 31.10 -16.12 -9.82
CA THR A 45 32.35 -15.85 -9.12
C THR A 45 32.07 -15.20 -7.75
N GLY A 46 33.04 -15.27 -6.83
CA GLY A 46 32.89 -14.66 -5.50
C GLY A 46 32.56 -13.15 -5.55
N LYS A 47 33.16 -12.42 -6.50
CA LYS A 47 32.88 -10.99 -6.71
C LYS A 47 31.46 -10.72 -7.22
N GLU A 48 30.95 -11.59 -8.09
CA GLU A 48 29.56 -11.48 -8.58
C GLU A 48 28.57 -11.78 -7.47
N MET A 49 28.86 -12.76 -6.61
CA MET A 49 28.06 -13.05 -5.42
C MET A 49 28.07 -11.92 -4.39
N GLU A 50 29.23 -11.30 -4.14
CA GLU A 50 29.33 -10.12 -3.27
C GLU A 50 28.50 -8.94 -3.81
N LEU A 51 28.59 -8.67 -5.12
CA LEU A 51 27.81 -7.60 -5.75
C LEU A 51 26.30 -7.88 -5.67
N ILE A 52 25.88 -9.12 -5.88
CA ILE A 52 24.47 -9.53 -5.72
C ILE A 52 24.02 -9.33 -4.27
N ALA A 53 24.84 -9.71 -3.30
CA ALA A 53 24.51 -9.52 -1.88
C ALA A 53 24.33 -8.04 -1.53
N VAL A 54 25.26 -7.17 -1.94
CA VAL A 54 25.15 -5.72 -1.72
C VAL A 54 23.90 -5.13 -2.37
N ASN A 55 23.62 -5.48 -3.63
CA ASN A 55 22.43 -5.02 -4.33
C ASN A 55 21.13 -5.52 -3.68
N PHE A 56 21.16 -6.72 -3.12
CA PHE A 56 20.03 -7.30 -2.41
C PHE A 56 19.78 -6.62 -1.06
N ASP A 57 20.83 -6.33 -0.30
CA ASP A 57 20.73 -5.58 0.96
C ASP A 57 20.23 -4.15 0.72
N GLU A 58 20.71 -3.49 -0.33
CA GLU A 58 20.21 -2.16 -0.73
C GLU A 58 18.74 -2.22 -1.15
N PHE A 59 18.34 -3.25 -1.92
CA PHE A 59 16.95 -3.48 -2.27
C PHE A 59 16.08 -3.73 -1.03
N GLN A 60 16.52 -4.55 -0.08
CA GLN A 60 15.78 -4.80 1.16
C GLN A 60 15.55 -3.51 1.95
N THR A 61 16.60 -2.71 2.12
CA THR A 61 16.52 -1.44 2.85
C THR A 61 15.49 -0.51 2.20
N LYS A 62 15.59 -0.31 0.88
CA LYS A 62 14.63 0.52 0.14
C LYS A 62 13.21 -0.03 0.19
N PHE A 63 13.06 -1.36 0.19
CA PHE A 63 11.75 -2.00 0.24
C PHE A 63 11.10 -1.84 1.62
N ILE A 64 11.87 -1.93 2.70
CA ILE A 64 11.40 -1.66 4.06
C ILE A 64 10.95 -0.20 4.17
N ASP A 65 11.77 0.75 3.75
CA ASP A 65 11.43 2.18 3.79
C ASP A 65 10.16 2.49 2.99
N PHE A 66 10.05 1.93 1.78
CA PHE A 66 8.87 2.05 0.95
C PHE A 66 7.64 1.45 1.64
N SER A 67 7.76 0.25 2.20
CA SER A 67 6.65 -0.43 2.89
C SER A 67 6.21 0.32 4.15
N ASP A 68 7.14 0.87 4.93
CA ASP A 68 6.83 1.61 6.15
C ASP A 68 6.10 2.92 5.82
N CYS A 69 6.54 3.62 4.77
CA CYS A 69 5.83 4.79 4.27
C CYS A 69 4.41 4.46 3.81
N ILE A 70 4.24 3.42 2.96
CA ILE A 70 2.92 3.00 2.46
C ILE A 70 2.00 2.60 3.61
N ASN A 71 2.51 1.86 4.59
CA ASN A 71 1.73 1.46 5.75
C ASN A 71 1.27 2.66 6.58
N LYS A 72 2.13 3.67 6.74
CA LYS A 72 1.78 4.91 7.43
C LYS A 72 0.65 5.64 6.68
N GLU A 73 0.81 5.88 5.37
CA GLU A 73 -0.19 6.54 4.53
C GLU A 73 -1.53 5.79 4.55
N PHE A 74 -1.49 4.46 4.45
CA PHE A 74 -2.69 3.62 4.51
C PHE A 74 -3.41 3.75 5.86
N ASN A 75 -2.67 3.79 6.96
CA ASN A 75 -3.23 3.94 8.30
C ASN A 75 -3.86 5.32 8.50
N GLU A 76 -3.21 6.39 8.01
CA GLU A 76 -3.76 7.75 8.04
C GLU A 76 -5.03 7.87 7.19
N ALA A 77 -5.03 7.31 5.97
CA ALA A 77 -6.22 7.26 5.13
C ALA A 77 -7.36 6.47 5.81
N THR A 78 -7.04 5.33 6.43
CA THR A 78 -8.01 4.53 7.18
C THR A 78 -8.59 5.28 8.37
N ALA A 79 -7.78 6.06 9.10
CA ALA A 79 -8.25 6.89 10.20
C ALA A 79 -9.22 7.97 9.72
N LYS A 80 -8.85 8.72 8.67
CA LYS A 80 -9.73 9.73 8.05
C LYS A 80 -11.03 9.12 7.54
N PHE A 81 -10.97 7.93 6.94
CA PHE A 81 -12.16 7.23 6.46
C PHE A 81 -13.10 6.82 7.61
N LYS A 82 -12.56 6.35 8.74
CA LYS A 82 -13.35 6.06 9.95
C LYS A 82 -14.04 7.31 10.50
N GLU A 83 -13.36 8.45 10.52
CA GLU A 83 -13.96 9.73 10.94
C GLU A 83 -15.12 10.14 10.02
N ILE A 84 -14.95 10.01 8.71
CA ILE A 84 -16.01 10.31 7.72
C ILE A 84 -17.22 9.39 7.93
N ILE A 85 -17.01 8.09 8.14
CA ILE A 85 -18.09 7.15 8.45
C ILE A 85 -18.81 7.55 9.74
N ALA A 86 -18.07 7.87 10.80
CA ALA A 86 -18.66 8.26 12.09
C ALA A 86 -19.53 9.51 11.93
N ALA A 87 -19.03 10.56 11.27
CA ALA A 87 -19.77 11.77 10.98
C ALA A 87 -21.03 11.51 10.13
N TYR A 88 -20.94 10.62 9.12
CA TYR A 88 -22.08 10.22 8.30
C TYR A 88 -23.15 9.50 9.13
N GLN A 89 -22.75 8.59 10.02
CA GLN A 89 -23.67 7.87 10.89
C GLN A 89 -24.36 8.80 11.89
N GLU A 90 -23.63 9.74 12.52
CA GLU A 90 -24.22 10.73 13.43
C GLU A 90 -25.26 11.62 12.74
N LYS A 91 -24.97 12.07 11.50
CA LYS A 91 -25.91 12.87 10.71
C LYS A 91 -27.20 12.12 10.36
N ASN A 92 -27.11 10.81 10.13
CA ASN A 92 -28.28 9.99 9.79
C ASN A 92 -29.03 9.42 11.00
N LYS A 93 -28.44 9.41 12.20
CA LYS A 93 -29.14 9.09 13.46
C LYS A 93 -30.05 10.22 13.96
N LYS A 94 -29.89 11.45 13.44
CA LYS A 94 -30.73 12.62 13.76
C LYS A 94 -31.96 12.77 12.83
N LYS A 95 -32.27 11.76 12.01
CA LYS A 95 -33.46 11.72 11.15
C LYS A 95 -34.44 10.65 11.61
#